data_AF-A0A3D1QXJ8-F1
#
_entry.id   AF-A0A3D1QXJ8-F1
#
_cell.length_a   1.000
_cell.length_b   1.000
_cell.length_c   1.000
_cell.angle_alpha   90.00
_cell.angle_beta   90.00
_cell.angle_gamma   90.00
#
_symmetry.space_group_name_H-M   'P 1'
#
loop_
_entity.id
_entity.type
_entity.pdbx_description
1 polymer ?
#
loop_
_entity_poly.entity_id
_entity_poly.type
_entity_poly.pdbx_seq_one_letter_code
_entity_poly.pdbx_strand_id
1 'polypeptide(L)'
;MRALCLRTFLFFAAAILGACGVPSVAGETPNVPPEDEPILLALGEQRTLTFPGMSHAAVGDPSVVDLEELLDSEQVRLTGADEGSTTMLVWKKDGSDRLAYLLKVTAANPGDGAK
;
A
#
# COMPACT_ATOMS: atom_id res chain seq x y z
N MET A 1 -20.53 -60.36 -5.63
CA MET A 1 -19.80 -61.64 -5.48
C MET A 1 -18.37 -61.42 -5.93
N ARG A 2 -17.41 -62.01 -5.19
CA ARG A 2 -15.94 -62.03 -5.40
C ARG A 2 -15.20 -60.78 -4.90
N ALA A 3 -14.81 -60.70 -3.63
CA ALA A 3 -13.80 -61.49 -2.88
C ALA A 3 -12.34 -61.05 -3.16
N LEU A 4 -11.78 -60.43 -2.11
CA LEU A 4 -10.49 -60.77 -1.47
C LEU A 4 -9.16 -60.46 -2.19
N CYS A 5 -8.37 -59.59 -1.57
CA CYS A 5 -6.93 -59.74 -1.26
C CYS A 5 -6.49 -58.48 -0.50
N LEU A 6 -6.56 -58.42 0.83
CA LEU A 6 -5.60 -58.95 1.81
C LEU A 6 -4.13 -58.86 1.36
N ARG A 7 -3.41 -57.89 1.94
CA ARG A 7 -2.00 -57.88 2.39
C ARG A 7 -1.52 -56.43 2.38
N THR A 8 -1.44 -55.79 3.56
CA THR A 8 -0.19 -55.68 4.31
C THR A 8 0.92 -55.10 3.43
N PHE A 9 1.39 -53.89 3.73
CA PHE A 9 2.81 -53.61 3.96
C PHE A 9 3.01 -52.13 4.32
N LEU A 10 3.60 -51.93 5.50
CA LEU A 10 4.50 -50.83 5.87
C LEU A 10 3.94 -49.41 6.10
N PHE A 11 3.79 -49.11 7.38
CA PHE A 11 4.52 -48.03 8.07
C PHE A 11 5.33 -47.10 7.15
N PHE A 12 4.76 -45.92 6.86
CA PHE A 12 5.55 -44.71 6.70
C PHE A 12 5.15 -43.77 7.83
N ALA A 13 6.09 -43.53 8.73
CA ALA A 13 5.94 -42.68 9.90
C ALA A 13 5.60 -41.25 9.46
N ALA A 14 4.36 -40.82 9.72
CA ALA A 14 3.96 -39.43 9.63
C ALA A 14 4.41 -38.72 10.92
N ALA A 15 5.60 -38.11 10.88
CA ALA A 15 6.04 -37.15 11.88
C ALA A 15 6.68 -35.97 11.16
N ILE A 16 5.84 -35.14 10.53
CA ILE A 16 6.25 -33.80 10.08
C ILE A 16 5.87 -32.84 11.20
N LEU A 17 6.90 -32.40 11.90
CA LEU A 17 6.93 -31.33 12.88
C LEU A 17 6.02 -30.18 12.44
N GLY A 18 4.97 -29.95 13.22
CA GLY A 18 4.13 -28.75 13.10
C GLY A 18 4.94 -27.53 13.49
N ALA A 19 5.53 -26.86 12.51
CA ALA A 19 6.01 -25.50 12.68
C ALA A 19 4.78 -24.60 12.80
N CYS A 20 4.56 -24.02 13.98
CA CYS A 20 3.65 -22.90 14.18
C CYS A 20 4.12 -21.73 13.29
N GLY A 21 3.58 -21.65 12.07
CA GLY A 21 3.62 -20.42 11.30
C GLY A 21 2.82 -19.38 12.07
N VAL A 22 3.49 -18.46 12.75
CA VAL A 22 2.86 -17.24 13.22
C VAL A 22 2.46 -16.44 11.98
N PRO A 23 1.18 -16.19 11.71
CA PRO A 23 0.83 -15.20 10.72
C PRO A 23 1.31 -13.85 11.27
N SER A 24 2.39 -13.34 10.69
CA SER A 24 2.81 -11.96 10.93
C SER A 24 1.74 -11.07 10.30
N VAL A 25 0.74 -10.70 11.09
CA VAL A 25 -0.10 -9.54 10.80
C VAL A 25 0.83 -8.34 10.87
N ALA A 26 1.42 -7.99 9.72
CA ALA A 26 1.92 -6.65 9.50
C ALA A 26 0.69 -5.75 9.50
N GLY A 27 0.37 -5.18 10.67
CA GLY A 27 -0.50 -4.02 10.70
C GLY A 27 0.21 -2.94 9.90
N GLU A 28 -0.26 -2.65 8.68
CA GLU A 28 0.19 -1.51 7.90
C GLU A 28 -0.21 -0.25 8.66
N THR A 29 0.72 0.27 9.45
CA THR A 29 0.56 1.59 10.06
C THR A 29 0.32 2.60 8.93
N PRO A 30 -0.71 3.46 9.03
CA PRO A 30 -0.92 4.52 8.04
C PRO A 30 0.39 5.28 7.82
N ASN A 31 0.86 5.31 6.58
CA ASN A 31 2.15 5.87 6.19
C ASN A 31 2.04 7.29 5.62
N VAL A 32 0.95 7.99 5.97
CA VAL A 32 0.66 9.34 5.51
C VAL A 32 1.18 10.35 6.55
N PRO A 33 1.93 11.39 6.13
CA PRO A 33 2.27 12.51 6.98
C PRO A 33 1.01 13.21 7.56
N PRO A 34 1.14 14.02 8.62
CA PRO A 34 0.10 14.93 9.05
C PRO A 34 -0.39 15.82 7.90
N GLU A 35 -1.66 16.23 7.90
CA GLU A 35 -2.26 17.05 6.84
C GLU A 35 -1.56 18.40 6.61
N ASP A 36 -0.93 18.94 7.65
CA ASP A 36 -0.17 20.19 7.61
C ASP A 36 1.22 20.05 6.98
N GLU A 37 1.70 18.81 6.77
CA GLU A 37 3.01 18.54 6.20
C GLU A 37 2.92 18.17 4.71
N PRO A 38 3.78 18.75 3.85
CA PRO A 38 3.80 18.37 2.45
C PRO A 38 4.31 16.94 2.28
N ILE A 39 3.59 16.16 1.48
CA ILE A 39 4.07 14.88 0.98
C ILE A 39 5.11 15.16 -0.11
N LEU A 40 6.37 14.89 0.20
CA LEU A 40 7.50 15.08 -0.71
C LEU A 40 7.71 13.85 -1.58
N LEU A 41 7.81 14.04 -2.90
CA LEU A 41 8.14 13.02 -3.89
C LEU A 41 9.36 13.47 -4.71
N ALA A 42 10.25 12.53 -5.04
CA ALA A 42 11.23 12.77 -6.09
C ALA A 42 10.56 12.70 -7.47
N LEU A 43 11.14 13.36 -8.47
CA LEU A 43 10.72 13.20 -9.86
C LEU A 43 10.85 11.72 -10.27
N GLY A 44 9.77 11.13 -10.77
CA GLY A 44 9.67 9.70 -11.10
C GLY A 44 9.52 8.77 -9.90
N GLU A 45 9.54 9.27 -8.65
CA GLU A 45 9.27 8.44 -7.48
C GLU A 45 7.82 8.00 -7.48
N GLN A 46 7.61 6.71 -7.23
CA GLN A 46 6.31 6.12 -7.00
C GLN A 46 6.15 5.76 -5.52
N ARG A 47 5.12 6.29 -4.87
CA ARG A 47 4.83 6.04 -3.45
C ARG A 47 3.38 5.61 -3.28
N THR A 48 3.18 4.47 -2.62
CA THR A 48 1.84 4.04 -2.20
C THR A 48 1.55 4.54 -0.80
N LEU A 49 0.42 5.22 -0.65
CA LEU A 49 -0.06 5.76 0.62
C LEU A 49 -1.39 5.12 1.00
N THR A 50 -1.55 4.77 2.27
CA THR A 50 -2.78 4.17 2.81
C THR A 50 -3.57 5.22 3.59
N PHE A 51 -4.81 5.47 3.17
CA PHE A 51 -5.76 6.38 3.79
C PHE A 51 -6.94 5.59 4.36
N PRO A 52 -6.89 5.13 5.61
CA PRO A 52 -7.97 4.33 6.20
C PRO A 52 -9.33 5.03 6.05
N GLY A 53 -10.38 4.33 5.66
CA GLY A 53 -11.70 4.92 5.41
C GLY A 53 -11.80 5.81 4.18
N MET A 54 -10.82 5.81 3.28
CA MET A 54 -10.91 6.53 2.00
C MET A 54 -12.01 5.92 1.12
N SER A 55 -12.79 6.80 0.51
CA SER A 55 -13.77 6.48 -0.54
C SER A 55 -13.30 6.90 -1.93
N HIS A 56 -12.56 8.01 -2.01
CA HIS A 56 -12.08 8.60 -3.24
C HIS A 56 -10.90 9.54 -2.94
N ALA A 57 -10.04 9.76 -3.92
CA ALA A 57 -8.95 10.70 -3.93
C ALA A 57 -8.77 11.31 -5.33
N ALA A 58 -8.33 12.57 -5.37
CA ALA A 58 -8.09 13.28 -6.61
C ALA A 58 -6.94 14.28 -6.45
N VAL A 59 -6.21 14.52 -7.54
CA VAL A 59 -5.15 15.53 -7.61
C VAL A 59 -5.63 16.74 -8.38
N GLY A 60 -5.24 17.94 -7.94
CA GLY A 60 -5.61 19.19 -8.59
C GLY A 60 -4.92 19.41 -9.94
N ASP A 61 -3.69 18.91 -10.08
CA ASP A 61 -2.90 18.99 -11.31
C ASP A 61 -2.21 17.65 -11.60
N PRO A 62 -2.74 16.85 -12.54
CA PRO A 62 -2.18 15.55 -12.90
C PRO A 62 -0.89 15.63 -13.71
N SER A 63 -0.48 16.83 -14.17
CA SER A 63 0.81 17.01 -14.86
C SER A 63 1.99 17.01 -13.89
N VAL A 64 1.77 17.36 -12.63
CA VAL A 64 2.78 17.36 -11.56
C VAL A 64 2.84 16.02 -10.83
N VAL A 65 1.68 15.45 -10.46
CA VAL A 65 1.60 14.13 -9.80
C VAL A 65 0.49 13.32 -10.45
N ASP A 66 0.83 12.12 -10.91
CA ASP A 66 -0.16 11.13 -11.32
C ASP A 66 -0.68 10.38 -10.08
N LEU A 67 -1.99 10.17 -10.02
CA LEU A 67 -2.68 9.54 -8.90
C LEU A 67 -3.51 8.38 -9.41
N GLU A 68 -3.22 7.18 -8.91
CA GLU A 68 -4.00 5.99 -9.17
C GLU A 68 -4.59 5.46 -7.87
N GLU A 69 -5.91 5.37 -7.82
CA GLU A 69 -6.60 4.66 -6.74
C GLU A 69 -6.45 3.16 -6.95
N LEU A 70 -5.98 2.46 -5.93
CA LEU A 70 -5.88 1.01 -5.97
C LEU A 70 -7.23 0.42 -5.59
N LEU A 71 -7.94 -0.14 -6.58
CA LEU A 71 -9.29 -0.70 -6.43
C LEU A 71 -9.37 -1.70 -5.27
N ASP A 72 -10.51 -1.69 -4.56
CA ASP A 72 -10.79 -2.52 -3.39
C ASP A 72 -9.79 -2.37 -2.23
N SER A 73 -8.97 -1.31 -2.26
CA SER A 73 -8.05 -0.94 -1.19
C SER A 73 -8.25 0.51 -0.81
N GLU A 74 -7.89 0.86 0.42
CA GLU A 74 -7.92 2.25 0.91
C GLU A 74 -6.58 2.94 0.63
N GLN A 75 -6.00 2.66 -0.54
CA GLN A 75 -4.66 3.07 -0.93
C GLN A 75 -4.68 3.87 -2.23
N VAL A 76 -3.75 4.79 -2.33
CA VAL A 76 -3.45 5.53 -3.56
C VAL A 76 -1.99 5.34 -3.90
N ARG A 77 -1.70 5.28 -5.19
CA ARG A 77 -0.35 5.29 -5.73
C ARG A 77 -0.10 6.64 -6.36
N LEU A 78 0.88 7.34 -5.83
CA LEU A 78 1.32 8.64 -6.31
C LEU A 78 2.60 8.46 -7.12
N THR A 79 2.68 9.09 -8.28
CA THR A 79 3.89 9.14 -9.10
C THR A 79 4.26 10.59 -9.36
N GLY A 80 5.47 11.01 -8.97
CA GLY A 80 5.96 12.35 -9.31
C GLY A 80 6.19 12.48 -10.82
N ALA A 81 5.32 13.19 -11.53
CA ALA A 81 5.35 13.28 -13.00
C ALA A 81 6.22 14.45 -13.49
N ASP A 82 6.11 15.61 -12.84
CA ASP A 82 6.93 16.80 -13.12
C ASP A 82 7.23 17.57 -11.83
N GLU A 83 8.27 18.38 -11.83
CA GLU A 83 8.61 19.24 -10.69
C GLU A 83 7.52 20.28 -10.44
N GLY A 84 7.16 20.46 -9.16
CA GLY A 84 6.13 21.43 -8.82
C GLY A 84 5.43 21.14 -7.51
N SER A 85 4.24 21.72 -7.36
CA SER A 85 3.40 21.52 -6.20
C SER A 85 1.95 21.46 -6.62
N THR A 86 1.20 20.54 -6.04
CA THR A 86 -0.24 20.38 -6.30
C THR A 86 -0.95 19.94 -5.03
N THR A 87 -2.27 19.91 -5.04
CA THR A 87 -3.07 19.48 -3.88
C THR A 87 -3.74 18.17 -4.20
N MET A 88 -3.66 17.22 -3.28
CA MET A 88 -4.49 16.03 -3.28
C MET A 88 -5.64 16.20 -2.31
N LEU A 89 -6.84 15.84 -2.75
CA LEU A 89 -8.04 15.78 -1.93
C LEU A 89 -8.39 14.32 -1.67
N VAL A 90 -8.75 13.99 -0.43
CA VAL A 90 -9.14 12.65 0.00
C VAL A 90 -10.50 12.71 0.67
N TRP A 91 -11.47 11.96 0.14
CA TRP A 91 -12.82 11.86 0.68
C TRP A 91 -12.97 10.60 1.52
N LYS A 92 -13.62 10.73 2.68
CA LYS A 92 -13.84 9.65 3.62
C LYS A 92 -15.21 9.02 3.45
N LYS A 93 -15.31 7.70 3.62
CA LYS A 93 -16.56 6.93 3.55
C LYS A 93 -17.59 7.34 4.60
N ASP A 94 -17.14 7.90 5.72
CA ASP A 94 -17.99 8.35 6.83
C ASP A 94 -18.74 9.66 6.54
N GLY A 95 -18.46 10.32 5.41
CA GLY A 95 -19.07 11.59 5.03
C GLY A 95 -18.52 12.80 5.77
N SER A 96 -17.39 12.64 6.49
CA SER A 96 -16.64 13.75 7.09
C SER A 96 -16.10 14.70 6.01
N ASP A 97 -15.62 15.88 6.44
CA ASP A 97 -14.95 16.82 5.55
C ASP A 97 -13.80 16.15 4.79
N ARG A 98 -13.59 16.58 3.54
CA ARG A 98 -12.47 16.09 2.74
C ARG A 98 -11.14 16.59 3.33
N LEU A 99 -10.15 15.71 3.34
CA LEU A 99 -8.79 16.06 3.73
C LEU A 99 -8.05 16.63 2.51
N ALA A 100 -7.20 17.63 2.73
CA ALA A 100 -6.39 18.25 1.70
C ALA A 100 -4.90 18.11 2.05
N TYR A 101 -4.13 17.54 1.15
CA TYR A 101 -2.69 17.32 1.32
C TYR A 101 -1.91 18.10 0.27
N LEU A 102 -0.87 18.81 0.69
CA LEU A 102 0.06 19.44 -0.24
C LEU A 102 1.05 18.37 -0.77
N LEU A 103 1.10 18.20 -2.07
CA LEU A 103 2.08 17.37 -2.76
C LEU A 103 3.18 18.26 -3.32
N LYS A 104 4.45 17.89 -3.12
CA LYS A 104 5.59 18.60 -3.70
C LYS A 104 6.54 17.61 -4.37
N VAL A 105 6.77 17.81 -5.66
CA VAL A 105 7.71 17.02 -6.46
C VAL A 105 8.98 17.83 -6.65
N THR A 106 10.13 17.22 -6.39
CA THR A 106 11.44 17.87 -6.55
C THR A 106 12.40 17.00 -7.36
N ALA A 107 13.33 17.61 -8.08
CA ALA A 107 14.41 16.93 -8.81
C ALA A 107 15.28 16.02 -7.94
N ALA A 108 15.29 16.27 -6.63
CA ALA A 108 16.20 15.63 -5.69
C ALA A 108 15.65 14.28 -5.21
N ASN A 109 16.51 13.25 -5.27
CA ASN A 109 16.43 12.14 -4.32
C ASN A 109 16.49 12.72 -2.91
N PRO A 110 15.44 12.60 -2.07
CA PRO A 110 15.47 13.09 -0.70
C PRO A 110 16.49 12.37 0.21
N GLY A 111 17.27 11.41 -0.33
CA GLY A 111 18.29 10.64 0.37
C GLY A 111 19.76 10.95 0.00
N ASP A 112 20.05 11.82 -0.98
CA ASP A 112 21.44 12.09 -1.42
C ASP A 112 22.18 13.18 -0.61
N GLY A 113 21.55 13.71 0.45
CA GLY A 113 22.07 14.78 1.30
C GLY A 113 22.78 14.32 2.59
N ALA A 114 22.84 13.02 2.89
CA ALA A 114 23.60 12.50 4.01
C ALA A 114 24.98 12.03 3.53
N LYS A 115 25.97 12.92 3.55
CA LYS A 115 27.40 12.57 3.48
C LYS A 115 28.06 12.90 4.80
#